data_AF-A0A351KSU3-F1
#
_entry.id   AF-A0A351KSU3-F1
#
_cell.length_a   1.000
_cell.length_b   1.000
_cell.length_c   1.000
_cell.angle_alpha   90.00
_cell.angle_beta   90.00
_cell.angle_gamma   90.00
#
_symmetry.space_group_name_H-M   'P 1'
#
loop_
_entity.id
_entity.type
_entity.pdbx_description
1 polymer ?
#
loop_
_entity_poly.entity_id
_entity_poly.type
_entity_poly.pdbx_seq_one_letter_code
_entity_poly.pdbx_strand_id
1 'polypeptide(L)'
;MFRVWLAVVSAIAVLFVITLSAALYWAAENVNQNFETYRHAAAAYERYERLAHESYRYFKSEIEGLTVDPFQPLNPESLDRERLTEALSNLREATLTLAESHPGDRDELHRIAKIGAFLNDSRYQFHDIEQLRKQGQHGEARERLTLYSSHRIDQEFQPLIDEALREHRERATQAQSEVDNLIDRSRWLAILDGTAAALISLYGGVLLSRRLSRSILALMTGTQQIANGNLSARVQLTGDDEFSTLAGHFNRMAEKIQKQREALEERQDRLEARVTERTQELLDL
;
A
#
# COMPACT_ATOMS: atom_id res chain seq x y z
N MET A 1 -22.72 -11.05 -31.53
CA MET A 1 -22.62 -10.20 -30.31
C MET A 1 -21.93 -10.88 -29.12
N PHE A 2 -21.70 -12.20 -29.13
CA PHE A 2 -21.00 -12.89 -28.03
C PHE A 2 -19.56 -12.42 -27.89
N ARG A 3 -18.83 -12.24 -29.01
CA ARG A 3 -17.49 -11.64 -29.03
C ARG A 3 -17.46 -10.22 -28.48
N VAL A 4 -18.50 -9.42 -28.73
CA VAL A 4 -18.62 -8.05 -28.22
C VAL A 4 -18.82 -8.08 -26.71
N TRP A 5 -19.69 -8.93 -26.20
CA TRP A 5 -19.92 -9.04 -24.76
C TRP A 5 -18.70 -9.59 -24.01
N LEU A 6 -18.04 -10.62 -24.55
CA LEU A 6 -16.79 -11.15 -23.99
C LEU A 6 -15.68 -10.09 -24.02
N ALA A 7 -15.55 -9.34 -25.13
CA ALA A 7 -14.60 -8.23 -25.23
C ALA A 7 -14.92 -7.12 -24.24
N VAL A 8 -16.19 -6.80 -23.99
CA VAL A 8 -16.61 -5.80 -22.99
C VAL A 8 -16.25 -6.27 -21.58
N VAL A 9 -16.54 -7.52 -21.22
CA VAL A 9 -16.18 -8.06 -19.90
C VAL A 9 -14.67 -8.09 -19.70
N SER A 10 -13.90 -8.54 -20.71
CA SER A 10 -12.44 -8.52 -20.65
C SER A 10 -11.88 -7.10 -20.61
N ALA A 11 -12.45 -6.16 -21.36
CA ALA A 11 -12.03 -4.76 -21.35
C ALA A 11 -12.30 -4.10 -19.99
N ILE A 12 -13.45 -4.40 -19.36
CA ILE A 12 -13.77 -3.93 -18.00
C ILE A 12 -12.75 -4.50 -17.00
N ALA A 13 -12.42 -5.79 -17.09
CA ALA A 13 -11.42 -6.40 -16.21
C ALA A 13 -10.03 -5.79 -16.40
N VAL A 14 -9.60 -5.51 -17.63
CA VAL A 14 -8.32 -4.86 -17.91
C VAL A 14 -8.30 -3.41 -17.44
N LEU A 15 -9.36 -2.64 -17.71
CA LEU A 15 -9.50 -1.27 -17.24
C LEU A 15 -9.44 -1.21 -15.72
N PHE A 16 -10.08 -2.18 -15.06
CA PHE A 16 -10.05 -2.33 -13.62
C PHE A 16 -8.64 -2.61 -13.07
N VAL A 17 -7.88 -3.52 -13.69
CA VAL A 17 -6.49 -3.77 -13.29
C VAL A 17 -5.64 -2.52 -13.45
N ILE A 18 -5.84 -1.76 -14.53
CA ILE A 18 -5.13 -0.50 -14.77
C ILE A 18 -5.49 0.54 -13.69
N THR A 19 -6.78 0.68 -13.35
CA THR A 19 -7.21 1.63 -12.32
C THR A 19 -6.70 1.22 -10.94
N LEU A 20 -6.68 -0.07 -10.61
CA LEU A 20 -6.10 -0.60 -9.38
C LEU A 20 -4.60 -0.31 -9.32
N SER A 21 -3.86 -0.61 -10.39
CA SER A 21 -2.43 -0.33 -10.46
C SER A 21 -2.13 1.17 -10.34
N ALA A 22 -2.92 2.04 -10.98
CA ALA A 22 -2.77 3.48 -10.87
C ALA A 22 -3.10 4.00 -9.46
N ALA A 23 -4.15 3.47 -8.83
CA ALA A 23 -4.51 3.83 -7.45
C ALA A 23 -3.46 3.36 -6.44
N LEU A 24 -2.93 2.15 -6.60
CA LEU A 24 -1.82 1.62 -5.79
C LEU A 24 -0.55 2.44 -5.99
N TYR A 25 -0.23 2.82 -7.23
CA TYR A 25 0.91 3.66 -7.52
C TYR A 25 0.76 5.06 -6.89
N TRP A 26 -0.40 5.69 -7.05
CA TRP A 26 -0.69 6.99 -6.44
C TRP A 26 -0.64 6.93 -4.91
N ALA A 27 -1.18 5.87 -4.31
CA ALA A 27 -1.10 5.64 -2.87
C ALA A 27 0.37 5.46 -2.41
N ALA A 28 1.17 4.68 -3.13
CA ALA A 28 2.57 4.47 -2.82
C ALA A 28 3.38 5.76 -2.92
N GLU A 29 3.16 6.56 -3.97
CA GLU A 29 3.84 7.85 -4.17
C GLU A 29 3.47 8.86 -3.07
N ASN A 30 2.18 8.93 -2.70
CA ASN A 30 1.72 9.83 -1.66
C ASN A 30 2.21 9.42 -0.26
N VAL A 31 2.34 8.11 0.00
CA VAL A 31 2.99 7.60 1.22
C VAL A 31 4.47 7.97 1.20
N ASN A 32 5.17 7.81 0.07
CA ASN A 32 6.60 8.09 -0.04
C ASN A 32 6.95 9.56 0.26
N GLN A 33 6.15 10.51 -0.24
CA GLN A 33 6.37 11.94 0.03
C GLN A 33 6.18 12.32 1.50
N ASN A 34 5.19 11.72 2.18
CA ASN A 34 4.97 11.96 3.61
C ASN A 34 5.96 11.18 4.49
N PHE A 35 6.49 10.06 3.98
CA PHE A 35 7.45 9.23 4.69
C PHE A 35 8.80 9.92 4.91
N GLU A 36 9.24 10.76 3.96
CA GLU A 36 10.49 11.53 4.12
C GLU A 36 10.37 12.51 5.30
N THR A 37 9.25 13.21 5.44
CA THR A 37 8.98 14.09 6.60
C THR A 37 9.02 13.32 7.93
N TYR A 38 8.41 12.11 7.97
CA TYR A 38 8.49 11.22 9.13
C TYR A 38 9.93 10.82 9.46
N ARG A 39 10.71 10.39 8.46
CA ARG A 39 12.11 9.97 8.64
C ARG A 39 12.97 11.10 9.19
N HIS A 40 12.75 12.34 8.74
CA HIS A 40 13.47 13.51 9.25
C HIS A 40 13.16 13.77 10.72
N ALA A 41 11.88 13.76 11.12
CA ALA A 41 11.49 13.97 12.51
C ALA A 41 12.04 12.87 13.45
N ALA A 42 11.98 11.60 13.03
CA ALA A 42 12.53 10.48 13.79
C ALA A 42 14.08 10.55 13.90
N ALA A 43 14.76 10.89 12.81
CA ALA A 43 16.22 11.03 12.81
C ALA A 43 16.68 12.23 13.66
N ALA A 44 15.92 13.34 13.68
CA ALA A 44 16.19 14.47 14.56
C ALA A 44 16.05 14.06 16.04
N TYR A 45 14.98 13.35 16.39
CA TYR A 45 14.79 12.82 17.75
C TYR A 45 15.97 11.96 18.21
N GLU A 46 16.43 11.01 17.40
CA GLU A 46 17.57 10.14 17.74
C GLU A 46 18.86 10.94 17.98
N ARG A 47 19.09 12.00 17.20
CA ARG A 47 20.27 12.87 17.36
C ARG A 47 20.18 13.72 18.64
N TYR A 48 18.99 14.25 18.96
CA TYR A 48 18.77 14.94 20.23
C TYR A 48 18.91 14.01 21.43
N GLU A 49 18.41 12.77 21.32
CA GLU A 49 18.55 11.76 22.37
C GLU A 49 20.02 11.41 22.62
N ARG A 50 20.80 11.24 21.55
CA ARG A 50 22.25 11.04 21.65
C ARG A 50 22.94 12.24 22.29
N LEU A 51 22.64 13.47 21.85
CA LEU A 51 23.22 14.68 22.42
C LEU A 51 22.88 14.82 23.91
N ALA A 52 21.63 14.55 24.29
CA ALA A 52 21.19 14.55 25.68
C ALA A 52 21.98 13.53 26.50
N HIS A 53 22.06 12.29 26.03
CA HIS A 53 22.79 11.22 26.71
C HIS A 53 24.26 11.56 26.92
N GLU A 54 24.95 12.02 25.87
CA GLU A 54 26.37 12.41 25.97
C GLU A 54 26.57 13.65 26.85
N SER A 55 25.61 14.59 26.87
CA SER A 55 25.68 15.77 27.74
C SER A 55 25.54 15.40 29.22
N TYR A 56 24.56 14.56 29.56
CA TYR A 56 24.39 14.09 30.94
C TYR A 56 25.56 13.22 31.39
N ARG A 57 26.08 12.38 30.50
CA ARG A 57 27.28 11.58 30.76
C ARG A 57 28.49 12.47 31.03
N TYR A 58 28.71 13.51 30.21
CA TYR A 58 29.75 14.50 30.41
C TYR A 58 29.62 15.20 31.77
N PHE A 59 28.45 15.77 32.08
CA PHE A 59 28.23 16.44 33.36
C PHE A 59 28.41 15.52 34.55
N LYS A 60 27.93 14.28 34.45
CA LYS A 60 28.12 13.28 35.50
C LYS A 60 29.59 12.98 35.71
N SER A 61 30.35 12.76 34.64
CA SER A 61 31.80 12.50 34.73
C SER A 61 32.55 13.67 35.36
N GLU A 62 32.23 14.91 35.01
CA GLU A 62 32.82 16.12 35.59
C GLU A 62 32.49 16.26 37.08
N ILE A 63 31.23 16.07 37.46
CA ILE A 63 30.78 16.16 38.86
C ILE A 63 31.43 15.05 39.70
N GLU A 64 31.49 13.82 39.20
CA GLU A 64 32.16 12.68 39.87
C GLU A 64 33.66 12.94 40.02
N GLY A 65 34.32 13.41 38.96
CA GLY A 65 35.75 13.76 38.99
C GLY A 65 36.08 14.86 40.00
N LEU A 66 35.17 15.80 40.23
CA LEU A 66 35.33 16.90 41.18
C LEU A 66 34.94 16.54 42.63
N THR A 67 34.15 15.48 42.82
CA THR A 67 33.67 15.03 44.15
C THR A 67 34.48 13.88 44.75
N VAL A 68 35.18 13.09 43.95
CA VAL A 68 36.01 11.94 44.40
C VAL A 68 37.47 12.35 44.71
N ASP A 69 38.16 11.51 45.50
CA ASP A 69 39.52 11.66 46.06
C ASP A 69 40.58 12.12 45.02
N PRO A 70 41.44 13.14 45.31
CA PRO A 70 42.35 13.76 44.33
C PRO A 70 43.38 12.83 43.67
N PHE A 71 43.55 11.61 44.18
CA PHE A 71 44.62 10.68 43.78
C PHE A 71 44.15 9.54 42.87
N GLN A 72 42.87 9.47 42.52
CA GLN A 72 42.35 8.41 41.66
C GLN A 72 42.04 8.95 40.24
N PRO A 73 42.74 8.49 39.19
CA PRO A 73 42.44 8.92 37.83
C PRO A 73 41.09 8.33 37.41
N LEU A 74 40.06 9.17 37.36
CA LEU A 74 38.73 8.82 36.90
C LEU A 74 38.58 9.22 35.43
N ASN A 75 38.51 8.20 34.56
CA ASN A 75 38.19 8.24 33.12
C ASN A 75 38.99 9.24 32.23
N PRO A 76 39.19 8.93 30.95
CA PRO A 76 39.71 9.91 30.01
C PRO A 76 38.64 10.98 29.77
N GLU A 77 38.69 12.07 30.54
CA GLU A 77 37.91 13.32 30.38
C GLU A 77 37.84 13.79 28.91
N SER A 78 38.88 13.48 28.13
CA SER A 78 38.95 13.75 26.69
C SER A 78 37.92 12.96 25.87
N LEU A 79 37.58 11.72 26.25
CA LEU A 79 36.73 10.82 25.47
C LEU A 79 35.25 11.23 25.54
N ASP A 80 34.73 11.51 26.73
CA ASP A 80 33.33 11.95 26.90
C ASP A 80 33.13 13.34 26.26
N ARG A 81 34.16 14.21 26.33
CA ARG A 81 34.18 15.50 25.65
C ARG A 81 34.19 15.38 24.12
N GLU A 82 34.98 14.45 23.57
CA GLU A 82 35.04 14.19 22.14
C GLU A 82 33.66 13.71 21.63
N ARG A 83 33.04 12.75 22.32
CA ARG A 83 31.70 12.25 22.00
C ARG A 83 30.62 13.32 22.06
N LEU A 84 30.65 14.17 23.08
CA LEU A 84 29.72 15.30 23.19
C LEU A 84 29.89 16.29 22.04
N THR A 85 31.13 16.61 21.70
CA THR A 85 31.45 17.54 20.59
C THR A 85 31.01 16.95 19.25
N GLU A 86 31.26 15.66 19.04
CA GLU A 86 30.83 14.91 17.86
C GLU A 86 29.29 14.87 17.76
N ALA A 87 28.59 14.56 18.85
CA ALA A 87 27.13 14.54 18.89
C ALA A 87 26.53 15.91 18.53
N LEU A 88 27.08 16.99 19.08
CA LEU A 88 26.65 18.36 18.77
C LEU A 88 26.94 18.73 17.32
N SER A 89 28.12 18.37 16.79
CA SER A 89 28.49 18.62 15.40
C SER A 89 27.58 17.88 14.43
N ASN A 90 27.34 16.58 14.68
CA ASN A 90 26.47 15.74 13.87
C ASN A 90 25.01 16.21 13.87
N LEU A 91 24.52 16.71 15.01
CA LEU A 91 23.20 17.32 15.07
C LEU A 91 23.15 18.61 14.24
N ARG A 92 24.08 19.54 14.47
CA ARG A 92 24.16 20.82 13.76
C ARG A 92 24.27 20.65 12.25
N GLU A 93 25.14 19.74 11.78
CA GLU A 93 25.38 19.53 10.35
C GLU A 93 24.12 19.01 9.65
N ALA A 94 23.38 18.08 10.25
CA ALA A 94 22.13 17.60 9.66
C ALA A 94 21.01 18.63 9.70
N THR A 95 20.93 19.47 10.72
CA THR A 95 19.94 20.56 10.72
C THR A 95 20.32 21.63 9.68
N LEU A 96 21.61 21.89 9.44
CA LEU A 96 22.06 22.82 8.41
C LEU A 96 21.67 22.37 7.00
N THR A 97 21.82 21.08 6.68
CA THR A 97 21.45 20.56 5.36
C THR A 97 19.95 20.63 5.11
N LEU A 98 19.12 20.51 6.16
CA LEU A 98 17.66 20.60 6.06
C LEU A 98 17.16 22.05 6.06
N ALA A 99 17.82 22.97 6.77
CA ALA A 99 17.43 24.37 6.89
C ALA A 99 17.49 25.20 5.59
N GLU A 100 18.16 24.70 4.56
CA GLU A 100 18.10 25.28 3.21
C GLU A 100 16.73 25.06 2.55
N SER A 101 15.99 24.02 2.97
CA SER A 101 14.74 23.58 2.36
C SER A 101 13.49 23.89 3.18
N HIS A 102 13.59 23.99 4.51
CA HIS A 102 12.44 24.19 5.40
C HIS A 102 12.65 25.39 6.36
N PRO A 103 11.75 26.40 6.38
CA PRO A 103 11.88 27.56 7.26
C PRO A 103 11.90 27.23 8.76
N GLY A 104 11.22 26.15 9.18
CA GLY A 104 11.14 25.71 10.58
C GLY A 104 12.48 25.25 11.18
N ASP A 105 13.40 24.79 10.34
CA ASP A 105 14.69 24.27 10.78
C ASP A 105 15.68 25.41 11.15
N ARG A 106 15.36 26.66 10.79
CA ARG A 106 16.13 27.84 11.21
C ARG A 106 16.00 28.10 12.72
N ASP A 107 14.81 27.88 13.27
CA ASP A 107 14.58 27.99 14.71
C ASP A 107 15.29 26.85 15.47
N GLU A 108 15.38 25.68 14.83
CA GLU A 108 16.12 24.53 15.36
C GLU A 108 17.63 24.80 15.44
N LEU A 109 18.22 25.44 14.41
CA LEU A 109 19.62 25.89 14.46
C LEU A 109 19.87 26.87 15.62
N HIS A 110 18.93 27.75 15.93
CA HIS A 110 19.04 28.66 17.07
C HIS A 110 19.04 27.88 18.40
N ARG A 111 18.18 26.87 18.52
CA ARG A 111 18.10 26.00 19.70
C ARG A 111 19.39 25.19 19.90
N ILE A 112 19.93 24.61 18.83
CA ILE A 112 21.23 23.91 18.83
C ILE A 112 22.37 24.86 19.21
N ALA A 113 22.37 26.09 18.70
CA ALA A 113 23.36 27.10 19.07
C ALA A 113 23.28 27.44 20.57
N LYS A 114 22.08 27.52 21.15
CA LYS A 114 21.89 27.74 22.59
C LYS A 114 22.40 26.55 23.42
N ILE A 115 22.14 25.31 23.00
CA ILE A 115 22.73 24.10 23.63
C ILE A 115 24.25 24.16 23.58
N GLY A 116 24.81 24.42 22.39
CA GLY A 116 26.25 24.51 22.20
C GLY A 116 26.90 25.60 23.05
N ALA A 117 26.25 26.77 23.18
CA ALA A 117 26.71 27.86 24.04
C ALA A 117 26.70 27.46 25.52
N PHE A 118 25.65 26.77 25.98
CA PHE A 118 25.57 26.26 27.34
C PHE A 118 26.67 25.23 27.64
N LEU A 119 26.88 24.25 26.76
CA LEU A 119 27.92 23.23 26.91
C LEU A 119 29.32 23.87 26.92
N ASN A 120 29.52 24.90 26.10
CA ASN A 120 30.75 25.68 26.07
C ASN A 120 31.00 26.44 27.38
N ASP A 121 29.98 27.13 27.92
CA ASP A 121 30.04 27.82 29.22
C ASP A 121 30.31 26.84 30.37
N SER A 122 29.63 25.69 30.36
CA SER A 122 29.79 24.63 31.36
C SER A 122 31.23 24.20 31.53
N ARG A 123 31.94 24.02 30.42
CA ARG A 123 33.35 23.66 30.41
C ARG A 123 34.24 24.69 31.14
N TYR A 124 33.96 25.98 30.97
CA TYR A 124 34.71 27.02 31.70
C TYR A 124 34.41 26.97 33.20
N GLN A 125 33.14 26.76 33.58
CA GLN A 125 32.77 26.67 34.99
C GLN A 125 33.40 25.45 35.69
N PHE A 126 33.41 24.28 35.04
CA PHE A 126 34.08 23.10 35.58
C PHE A 126 35.59 23.31 35.73
N HIS A 127 36.24 23.91 34.74
CA HIS A 127 37.66 24.27 34.83
C HIS A 127 37.93 25.22 36.02
N ASP A 128 37.13 26.27 36.21
CA ASP A 128 37.26 27.19 37.35
C ASP A 128 37.11 26.46 38.69
N ILE A 129 36.13 25.57 38.82
CA ILE A 129 35.91 24.77 40.03
C ILE A 129 37.10 23.84 40.29
N GLU A 130 37.65 23.23 39.24
CA GLU A 130 38.84 22.39 39.34
C GLU A 130 40.06 23.18 39.82
N GLN A 131 40.23 24.43 39.36
CA GLN A 131 41.30 25.33 39.82
C GLN A 131 41.15 25.68 41.30
N LEU A 132 39.96 26.03 41.77
CA LEU A 132 39.68 26.27 43.19
C LEU A 132 40.03 25.04 44.04
N ARG A 133 39.69 23.84 43.54
CA ARG A 133 40.04 22.57 44.19
C ARG A 133 41.56 22.36 44.26
N LYS A 134 42.29 22.62 43.16
CA LYS A 134 43.76 22.52 43.11
C LYS A 134 44.46 23.54 44.02
N GLN A 135 43.85 24.69 44.27
CA GLN A 135 44.33 25.71 45.19
C GLN A 135 44.03 25.41 46.68
N GLY A 136 43.41 24.26 46.99
CA GLY A 136 43.05 23.87 48.36
C GLY A 136 41.76 24.50 48.88
N GLN A 137 41.04 25.28 48.06
CA GLN A 137 39.77 25.92 48.41
C GLN A 137 38.58 24.95 48.23
N HIS A 138 38.67 23.77 48.86
CA HIS A 138 37.70 22.69 48.68
C HIS A 138 36.26 23.07 49.06
N GLY A 139 36.08 23.94 50.06
CA GLY A 139 34.75 24.41 50.48
C GLY A 139 34.07 25.27 49.42
N GLU A 140 34.80 26.26 48.89
CA GLU A 140 34.31 27.15 47.83
C GLU A 140 34.07 26.39 46.52
N ALA A 141 34.97 25.48 46.15
CA ALA A 141 34.80 24.60 44.99
C ALA A 141 33.51 23.76 45.10
N ARG A 142 33.23 23.19 46.27
CA ARG A 142 32.03 22.38 46.51
C ARG A 142 30.75 23.22 46.49
N GLU A 143 30.77 24.41 47.09
CA GLU A 143 29.64 25.34 47.05
C GLU A 143 29.33 25.76 45.61
N ARG A 144 30.36 26.15 44.84
CA ARG A 144 30.21 26.56 43.45
C ARG A 144 29.74 25.42 42.55
N LEU A 145 30.24 24.19 42.75
CA LEU A 145 29.75 23.00 42.05
C LEU A 145 28.28 22.71 42.36
N THR A 146 27.88 22.82 43.63
CA THR A 146 26.49 22.60 44.05
C THR A 146 25.55 23.64 43.44
N LEU A 147 25.94 24.92 43.47
CA LEU A 147 25.16 26.01 42.88
C LEU A 147 25.06 25.86 41.36
N TYR A 148 26.17 25.50 40.70
CA TYR A 148 26.21 25.29 39.27
C TYR A 148 25.31 24.12 38.83
N SER A 149 25.45 22.96 39.47
CA SER A 149 24.63 21.78 39.17
C SER A 149 23.14 22.08 39.35
N SER A 150 22.76 22.61 40.52
CA SER A 150 21.34 22.82 40.86
C SER A 150 20.66 23.95 40.06
N HIS A 151 21.39 25.00 39.69
CA HIS A 151 20.79 26.15 39.01
C HIS A 151 21.00 26.16 37.49
N ARG A 152 22.18 25.74 37.01
CA ARG A 152 22.49 25.78 35.57
C ARG A 152 22.11 24.46 34.90
N ILE A 153 22.51 23.33 35.47
CA ILE A 153 22.22 22.03 34.84
C ILE A 153 20.74 21.68 35.02
N ASP A 154 20.25 21.64 36.26
CA ASP A 154 18.89 21.15 36.53
C ASP A 154 17.78 22.14 36.09
N GLN A 155 18.00 23.46 36.21
CA GLN A 155 16.96 24.46 35.91
C GLN A 155 17.07 25.11 34.53
N GLU A 156 18.24 25.07 33.88
CA GLU A 156 18.43 25.69 32.57
C GLU A 156 18.67 24.64 31.47
N PHE A 157 19.63 23.73 31.65
CA PHE A 157 19.95 22.74 30.62
C PHE A 157 18.91 21.65 30.48
N GLN A 158 18.51 21.04 31.59
CA GLN A 158 17.58 19.91 31.59
C GLN A 158 16.24 20.27 30.93
N PRO A 159 15.57 21.40 31.26
CA PRO A 159 14.32 21.78 30.59
C PRO A 159 14.53 22.10 29.10
N LEU A 160 15.70 22.60 28.72
CA LEU A 160 16.02 22.97 27.34
C LEU A 160 16.16 21.73 26.44
N ILE A 161 16.82 20.68 26.94
CA ILE A 161 16.91 19.38 26.28
C ILE A 161 15.56 18.67 26.29
N ASP A 162 14.86 18.67 27.41
CA ASP A 162 13.55 18.00 27.54
C ASP A 162 12.49 18.63 26.63
N GLU A 163 12.51 19.95 26.47
CA GLU A 163 11.64 20.64 25.50
C GLU A 163 11.96 20.23 24.07
N ALA A 164 13.24 20.20 23.69
CA ALA A 164 13.65 19.77 22.35
C ALA A 164 13.27 18.31 22.08
N LEU A 165 13.54 17.40 23.04
CA LEU A 165 13.17 15.99 22.93
C LEU A 165 11.65 15.80 22.84
N ARG A 166 10.85 16.55 23.60
CA ARG A 166 9.38 16.49 23.53
C ARG A 166 8.86 16.95 22.18
N GLU A 167 9.32 18.10 21.68
CA GLU A 167 8.90 18.64 20.39
C GLU A 167 9.16 17.64 19.25
N HIS A 168 10.36 17.04 19.20
CA HIS A 168 10.69 16.06 18.17
C HIS A 168 9.98 14.71 18.38
N ARG A 169 9.73 14.29 19.62
CA ARG A 169 8.95 13.08 19.91
C ARG A 169 7.51 13.23 19.47
N GLU A 170 6.89 14.38 19.72
CA GLU A 170 5.52 14.69 19.28
C GLU A 170 5.44 14.71 17.75
N ARG A 171 6.40 15.36 17.08
CA ARG A 171 6.47 15.34 15.60
C ARG A 171 6.67 13.93 15.04
N ALA A 172 7.56 13.13 15.62
CA ALA A 172 7.80 11.76 15.17
C ALA A 172 6.57 10.86 15.37
N THR A 173 5.87 11.00 16.49
CA THR A 173 4.64 10.23 16.76
C THR A 173 3.45 10.69 15.91
N GLN A 174 3.27 12.00 15.70
CA GLN A 174 2.25 12.53 14.79
C GLN A 174 2.49 12.06 13.36
N ALA A 175 3.73 12.17 12.87
CA ALA A 175 4.09 11.73 11.52
C ALA A 175 3.93 10.20 11.36
N GLN A 176 4.16 9.40 12.41
CA GLN A 176 3.79 7.97 12.44
C GLN A 176 2.29 7.76 12.20
N SER A 177 1.45 8.49 12.95
CA SER A 177 0.00 8.34 12.85
C SER A 177 -0.58 8.78 11.51
N GLU A 178 0.02 9.78 10.86
CA GLU A 178 -0.39 10.21 9.52
C GLU A 178 -0.07 9.14 8.47
N VAL A 179 1.11 8.53 8.53
CA VAL A 179 1.49 7.42 7.65
C VAL A 179 0.57 6.21 7.86
N ASP A 180 0.28 5.84 9.11
CA ASP A 180 -0.62 4.72 9.41
C ASP A 180 -2.03 4.96 8.86
N ASN A 181 -2.56 6.17 9.01
CA ASN A 181 -3.87 6.54 8.46
C ASN A 181 -3.90 6.49 6.93
N LEU A 182 -2.81 6.89 6.26
CA LEU A 182 -2.68 6.80 4.80
C LEU A 182 -2.62 5.35 4.33
N ILE A 183 -1.86 4.51 5.05
CA ILE A 183 -1.79 3.06 4.80
C ILE A 183 -3.17 2.42 4.98
N ASP A 184 -3.89 2.72 6.06
CA ASP A 184 -5.21 2.14 6.31
C ASP A 184 -6.26 2.57 5.27
N ARG A 185 -6.25 3.85 4.86
CA ARG A 185 -7.14 4.32 3.77
C ARG A 185 -6.83 3.63 2.45
N SER A 186 -5.55 3.51 2.09
CA SER A 186 -5.14 2.82 0.86
C SER A 186 -5.49 1.33 0.89
N ARG A 187 -5.34 0.68 2.06
CA ARG A 187 -5.73 -0.72 2.28
C ARG A 187 -7.22 -0.94 2.08
N TRP A 188 -8.08 -0.07 2.63
CA TRP A 188 -9.53 -0.17 2.44
C TRP A 188 -9.94 0.04 0.98
N LEU A 189 -9.34 1.00 0.28
CA LEU A 189 -9.57 1.19 -1.15
C LEU A 189 -9.18 -0.06 -1.95
N ALA A 190 -8.02 -0.66 -1.68
CA ALA A 190 -7.60 -1.90 -2.35
C ALA A 190 -8.54 -3.08 -2.08
N ILE A 191 -9.05 -3.21 -0.84
CA ILE A 191 -10.03 -4.26 -0.49
C ILE A 191 -11.35 -4.03 -1.20
N LEU A 192 -11.88 -2.81 -1.19
CA LEU A 192 -13.15 -2.47 -1.85
C LEU A 192 -13.07 -2.72 -3.35
N ASP A 193 -11.97 -2.28 -3.96
CA ASP A 193 -11.70 -2.48 -5.39
C ASP A 193 -11.62 -3.98 -5.70
N GLY A 194 -10.75 -4.73 -5.02
CA GLY A 194 -10.60 -6.18 -5.23
C GLY A 194 -11.91 -6.96 -5.03
N THR A 195 -12.73 -6.55 -4.06
CA THR A 195 -14.06 -7.14 -3.83
C THR A 195 -15.01 -6.82 -4.98
N ALA A 196 -15.03 -5.58 -5.47
CA ALA A 196 -15.84 -5.18 -6.61
C ALA A 196 -15.47 -5.98 -7.88
N ALA A 197 -14.18 -6.16 -8.17
CA ALA A 197 -13.75 -7.00 -9.29
C ALA A 197 -14.14 -8.46 -9.15
N ALA A 198 -14.02 -9.03 -7.94
CA ALA A 198 -14.45 -10.40 -7.68
C ALA A 198 -15.96 -10.57 -7.95
N LEU A 199 -16.78 -9.61 -7.49
CA LEU A 199 -18.23 -9.62 -7.72
C LEU A 199 -18.60 -9.45 -9.19
N ILE A 200 -17.97 -8.51 -9.90
CA ILE A 200 -18.19 -8.29 -11.34
C ILE A 200 -17.80 -9.55 -12.15
N SER A 201 -16.66 -10.16 -11.82
CA SER A 201 -16.18 -11.37 -12.48
C SER A 201 -17.11 -12.56 -12.20
N LEU A 202 -17.55 -12.73 -10.96
CA LEU A 202 -18.50 -13.78 -10.58
C LEU A 202 -19.84 -13.59 -11.31
N TYR A 203 -20.38 -12.38 -11.31
CA TYR A 203 -21.63 -12.05 -11.98
C TYR A 203 -21.54 -12.30 -13.50
N GLY A 204 -20.47 -11.83 -14.13
CA GLY A 204 -20.17 -12.09 -15.53
C GLY A 204 -20.05 -13.59 -15.84
N GLY A 205 -19.29 -14.34 -15.02
CA GLY A 205 -19.13 -15.78 -15.17
C GLY A 205 -20.45 -16.55 -15.10
N VAL A 206 -21.31 -16.20 -14.13
CA VAL A 206 -22.64 -16.82 -13.97
C VAL A 206 -23.55 -16.51 -15.15
N LEU A 207 -23.59 -15.25 -15.62
CA LEU A 207 -24.37 -14.87 -16.79
C LEU A 207 -23.91 -15.61 -18.06
N LEU A 208 -22.59 -15.68 -18.27
CA LEU A 208 -21.99 -16.36 -19.41
C LEU A 208 -22.33 -17.84 -19.40
N SER A 209 -22.13 -18.50 -18.25
CA SER A 209 -22.44 -19.93 -18.08
C SER A 209 -23.92 -20.21 -18.38
N ARG A 210 -24.85 -19.41 -17.82
CA ARG A 210 -26.28 -19.57 -18.07
C ARG A 210 -26.65 -19.40 -19.54
N ARG A 211 -26.11 -18.38 -20.21
CA ARG A 211 -26.39 -18.13 -21.63
C ARG A 211 -25.85 -19.25 -22.50
N LEU A 212 -24.61 -19.67 -22.26
CA LEU A 212 -23.95 -20.73 -23.03
C LEU A 212 -24.67 -22.07 -22.86
N SER A 213 -24.95 -22.48 -21.62
CA SER A 213 -25.67 -23.73 -21.32
C SER A 213 -27.05 -23.75 -21.94
N ARG A 214 -27.81 -22.64 -21.89
CA ARG A 214 -29.14 -22.55 -22.50
C ARG A 214 -29.09 -22.72 -24.01
N SER A 215 -28.15 -22.05 -24.69
CA SER A 215 -28.01 -22.12 -26.15
C SER A 215 -27.57 -23.51 -26.61
N ILE A 216 -26.61 -24.12 -25.92
CA ILE A 216 -26.13 -25.48 -26.22
C ILE A 216 -27.24 -26.50 -26.00
N LEU A 217 -27.94 -26.44 -24.87
CA LEU A 217 -29.05 -27.35 -24.57
C LEU A 217 -30.16 -27.26 -25.62
N ALA A 218 -30.55 -26.04 -26.04
CA ALA A 218 -31.58 -25.87 -27.06
C ALA A 218 -31.19 -26.54 -28.40
N LEU A 219 -29.94 -26.39 -28.83
CA LEU A 219 -29.43 -27.04 -30.04
C LEU A 219 -29.33 -28.56 -29.89
N MET A 220 -28.88 -29.06 -28.73
CA MET A 220 -28.86 -30.49 -28.43
C MET A 220 -30.27 -31.09 -28.48
N THR A 221 -31.24 -30.46 -27.82
CA THR A 221 -32.63 -30.90 -27.83
C THR A 221 -33.23 -30.89 -29.24
N GLY A 222 -33.01 -29.82 -30.01
CA GLY A 222 -33.48 -29.76 -31.41
C GLY A 222 -32.90 -30.87 -32.26
N THR A 223 -31.59 -31.12 -32.14
CA THR A 223 -30.90 -32.20 -32.86
C THR A 223 -31.47 -33.58 -32.48
N GLN A 224 -31.71 -33.81 -31.19
CA GLN A 224 -32.31 -35.06 -30.72
C GLN A 224 -33.74 -35.26 -31.27
N GLN A 225 -34.55 -34.21 -31.38
CA GLN A 225 -35.89 -34.31 -31.95
C GLN A 225 -35.85 -34.70 -33.44
N ILE A 226 -34.96 -34.10 -34.23
CA ILE A 226 -34.76 -34.47 -35.63
C ILE A 226 -34.30 -35.93 -35.74
N ALA A 227 -33.33 -36.35 -34.91
CA ALA A 227 -32.81 -37.73 -34.89
C ALA A 227 -33.89 -38.76 -34.55
N ASN A 228 -34.84 -38.40 -33.68
CA ASN A 228 -35.98 -39.24 -33.31
C ASN A 228 -37.13 -39.21 -34.33
N GLY A 229 -36.96 -38.56 -35.49
CA GLY A 229 -37.94 -38.53 -36.57
C GLY A 229 -38.89 -37.33 -36.58
N ASN A 230 -38.83 -36.42 -35.59
CA ASN A 230 -39.62 -35.20 -35.62
C ASN A 230 -38.93 -34.12 -36.48
N LEU A 231 -39.13 -34.18 -37.80
CA LEU A 231 -38.52 -33.27 -38.77
C LEU A 231 -39.06 -31.83 -38.72
N SER A 232 -40.18 -31.61 -38.01
CA SER A 232 -40.77 -30.28 -37.81
C SER A 232 -40.09 -29.46 -36.70
N ALA A 233 -39.19 -30.09 -35.92
CA ALA A 233 -38.48 -29.43 -34.82
C ALA A 233 -37.65 -28.22 -35.31
N ARG A 234 -37.71 -27.13 -34.56
CA ARG A 234 -36.94 -25.89 -34.82
C ARG A 234 -36.37 -25.36 -33.51
N VAL A 235 -35.18 -24.77 -33.57
CA VAL A 235 -34.50 -24.14 -32.45
C VAL A 235 -34.70 -22.62 -32.54
N GLN A 236 -35.32 -22.04 -31.51
CA GLN A 236 -35.47 -20.59 -31.39
C GLN A 236 -34.52 -20.08 -30.31
N LEU A 237 -33.50 -19.35 -30.73
CA LEU A 237 -32.63 -18.60 -29.83
C LEU A 237 -32.89 -17.11 -30.03
N THR A 238 -33.08 -16.40 -28.92
CA THR A 238 -33.21 -14.94 -28.89
C THR A 238 -31.84 -14.28 -28.84
N GLY A 239 -31.55 -13.42 -29.82
CA GLY A 239 -30.34 -12.61 -29.90
C GLY A 239 -29.69 -12.63 -31.29
N ASP A 240 -28.69 -11.77 -31.50
CA ASP A 240 -27.88 -11.72 -32.72
C ASP A 240 -26.44 -12.15 -32.42
N ASP A 241 -26.29 -13.37 -31.92
CA ASP A 241 -25.01 -13.99 -31.65
C ASP A 241 -24.75 -15.22 -32.52
N GLU A 242 -23.54 -15.74 -32.35
CA GLU A 242 -22.98 -16.86 -33.07
C GLU A 242 -23.84 -18.13 -32.87
N PHE A 243 -24.46 -18.28 -31.70
CA PHE A 243 -25.40 -19.37 -31.42
C PHE A 243 -26.73 -19.19 -32.14
N SER A 244 -27.23 -17.96 -32.21
CA SER A 244 -28.47 -17.64 -32.94
C SER A 244 -28.29 -17.85 -34.45
N THR A 245 -27.10 -17.53 -34.97
CA THR A 245 -26.71 -17.84 -36.35
C THR A 245 -26.67 -19.36 -36.58
N LEU A 246 -26.09 -20.12 -35.64
CA LEU A 246 -26.03 -21.58 -35.71
C LEU A 246 -27.44 -22.21 -35.64
N ALA A 247 -28.34 -21.67 -34.82
CA ALA A 247 -29.75 -22.08 -34.78
C ALA A 247 -30.45 -21.83 -36.12
N GLY A 248 -30.17 -20.71 -36.79
CA GLY A 248 -30.66 -20.43 -38.15
C GLY A 248 -30.19 -21.48 -39.17
N HIS A 249 -28.90 -21.84 -39.15
CA HIS A 249 -28.36 -22.90 -40.00
C HIS A 249 -29.00 -24.27 -39.69
N PHE A 250 -29.15 -24.60 -38.41
CA PHE A 250 -29.83 -25.81 -37.97
C PHE A 250 -31.27 -25.88 -38.52
N ASN A 251 -32.04 -24.80 -38.39
CA ASN A 251 -33.44 -24.75 -38.84
C ASN A 251 -33.56 -24.93 -40.36
N ARG A 252 -32.64 -24.34 -41.14
CA ARG A 252 -32.62 -24.49 -42.60
C ARG A 252 -32.22 -25.91 -43.02
N MET A 253 -31.33 -26.56 -42.29
CA MET A 253 -31.02 -27.98 -42.48
C MET A 253 -32.25 -28.86 -42.18
N ALA A 254 -32.91 -28.64 -41.04
CA ALA A 254 -34.11 -29.38 -40.65
C ALA A 254 -35.24 -29.25 -41.69
N GLU A 255 -35.46 -28.02 -42.20
CA GLU A 255 -36.44 -27.76 -43.27
C GLU A 255 -36.11 -28.55 -44.56
N LYS A 256 -34.82 -28.61 -44.94
CA LYS A 256 -34.40 -29.37 -46.13
C LYS A 256 -34.64 -30.87 -45.97
N ILE A 257 -34.33 -31.42 -44.79
CA ILE A 257 -34.58 -32.84 -44.49
C ILE A 257 -36.08 -33.13 -44.54
N GLN A 258 -36.90 -32.27 -43.94
CA GLN A 258 -38.36 -32.40 -43.97
C GLN A 258 -38.92 -32.42 -45.40
N LYS A 259 -38.54 -31.45 -46.23
CA LYS A 259 -38.97 -31.39 -47.64
C LYS A 259 -38.51 -32.60 -48.46
N GLN A 260 -37.31 -33.12 -48.19
CA GLN A 260 -36.81 -34.33 -48.86
C GLN A 260 -37.61 -35.57 -48.47
N ARG A 261 -38.02 -35.68 -47.20
CA ARG A 261 -38.89 -36.76 -46.69
C ARG A 261 -40.26 -36.71 -47.35
N GLU A 262 -40.91 -35.55 -47.32
CA GLU A 262 -42.23 -35.33 -47.94
C GLU A 262 -42.21 -35.66 -49.45
N ALA A 263 -41.17 -35.23 -50.18
CA ALA A 263 -41.02 -35.54 -51.59
C ALA A 263 -40.73 -37.02 -51.88
N LEU A 264 -40.11 -37.75 -50.95
CA LEU A 264 -39.91 -39.20 -51.07
C LEU A 264 -41.22 -39.95 -50.85
N GLU A 265 -41.99 -39.56 -49.83
CA GLU A 265 -43.31 -40.13 -49.53
C GLU A 265 -44.29 -39.90 -50.69
N GLU A 266 -44.38 -38.68 -51.23
CA GLU A 266 -45.24 -38.39 -52.38
C GLU A 266 -44.86 -39.21 -53.64
N ARG A 267 -43.55 -39.48 -53.83
CA ARG A 267 -43.09 -40.35 -54.93
C ARG A 267 -43.49 -41.80 -54.70
N GLN A 268 -43.42 -42.28 -53.46
CA GLN A 268 -43.84 -43.64 -53.11
C GLN A 268 -45.35 -43.81 -53.32
N ASP A 269 -46.17 -42.88 -52.83
CA ASP A 269 -47.63 -42.91 -53.00
C ASP A 269 -48.03 -42.91 -54.49
N ARG A 270 -47.35 -42.10 -55.31
CA ARG A 270 -47.56 -42.07 -56.76
C ARG A 270 -47.14 -43.37 -57.46
N LEU A 271 -46.10 -44.04 -56.97
CA LEU A 271 -45.67 -45.35 -57.49
C LEU A 271 -46.69 -46.43 -57.11
N GLU A 272 -47.14 -46.46 -55.87
CA GLU A 272 -48.16 -47.40 -55.39
C GLU A 272 -49.48 -47.24 -56.14
N ALA A 273 -49.97 -46.00 -56.31
CA ALA A 273 -51.18 -45.73 -57.09
C ALA A 273 -51.10 -46.26 -58.53
N ARG A 274 -49.95 -46.08 -59.20
CA ARG A 274 -49.71 -46.63 -60.54
C ARG A 274 -49.65 -48.15 -60.55
N VAL A 275 -49.05 -48.77 -59.53
CA VAL A 275 -49.01 -50.23 -59.42
C VAL A 275 -50.42 -50.77 -59.27
N THR A 276 -51.26 -50.16 -58.43
CA THR A 276 -52.66 -50.55 -58.22
C THR A 276 -53.49 -50.39 -59.50
N GLU A 277 -53.38 -49.26 -60.19
CA GLU A 277 -54.05 -49.01 -61.47
C GLU A 277 -53.68 -50.09 -62.50
N ARG A 278 -52.39 -50.43 -62.63
CA ARG A 278 -51.92 -51.48 -63.53
C ARG A 278 -52.36 -52.88 -63.12
N THR A 279 -52.50 -53.17 -61.83
CA THR A 279 -52.98 -54.48 -61.39
C THR A 279 -54.48 -54.64 -61.62
N GLN A 280 -55.25 -53.56 -61.53
CA GLN A 280 -56.67 -53.56 -61.92
C GLN A 280 -56.86 -53.77 -63.43
N GLU A 281 -56.09 -53.08 -64.28
CA GLU A 281 -56.14 -53.29 -65.75
C GLU A 281 -55.88 -54.75 -66.16
N LEU A 282 -55.04 -55.48 -65.41
CA LEU A 282 -54.69 -56.87 -65.71
C LEU A 282 -55.70 -57.89 -65.18
N LEU A 283 -56.58 -57.51 -64.24
CA LEU A 283 -57.63 -58.39 -63.71
C LEU A 283 -58.95 -58.23 -64.47
N ASP A 284 -59.13 -57.13 -65.19
CA ASP A 284 -60.29 -56.86 -66.05
C ASP A 284 -60.14 -57.40 -67.50
N LEU A 285 -59.04 -58.12 -67.78
CA LEU A 285 -58.74 -58.82 -69.05
C LEU A 285 -58.94 -60.35 -68.91
#